data_AF-A0A929Z3H1-F1
#
_entry.id   AF-A0A929Z3H1-F1
#
_cell.length_a   1.000
_cell.length_b   1.000
_cell.length_c   1.000
_cell.angle_alpha   90.00
_cell.angle_beta   90.00
_cell.angle_gamma   90.00
#
_symmetry.space_group_name_H-M   'P 1'
#
loop_
_entity.id
_entity.type
_entity.pdbx_description
1 polymer ?
#
loop_
_entity_poly.entity_id
_entity_poly.type
_entity_poly.pdbx_seq_one_letter_code
_entity_poly.pdbx_strand_id
1 'polypeptide(L)'
;MKKLICALATGLLVSAGAFAQIANVKSAEKIANSEKPDFAEARRLIGEALQNEESKNDPYTWYVAGLIESKAHTAEFARLAVDQ
;
A
#
# COMPACT_ATOMS: atom_id res chain seq x y z
N MET A 1 -34.81 11.55 -15.48
CA MET A 1 -33.86 10.51 -15.97
C MET A 1 -32.38 10.91 -15.88
N LYS A 2 -32.00 12.20 -16.03
CA LYS A 2 -30.58 12.63 -15.94
C LYS A 2 -29.91 12.34 -14.59
N LYS A 3 -30.67 12.39 -13.47
CA LYS A 3 -30.15 12.11 -12.11
C LYS A 3 -29.89 10.62 -11.83
N LEU A 4 -30.60 9.72 -12.50
CA LEU A 4 -30.38 8.27 -12.36
C LEU A 4 -29.10 7.83 -13.07
N ILE A 5 -28.79 8.45 -14.22
CA ILE A 5 -27.59 8.15 -15.00
C ILE A 5 -26.33 8.57 -14.22
N CYS A 6 -26.37 9.72 -13.54
CA CYS A 6 -25.27 10.15 -12.67
C CYS A 6 -25.06 9.19 -11.48
N ALA A 7 -26.14 8.72 -10.85
CA ALA A 7 -26.04 7.79 -9.71
C ALA A 7 -25.47 6.41 -10.09
N LEU A 8 -25.85 5.90 -11.27
CA LEU A 8 -25.33 4.63 -11.81
C LEU A 8 -23.85 4.74 -12.23
N ALA A 9 -23.43 5.88 -12.78
CA ALA A 9 -22.02 6.12 -13.13
C ALA A 9 -21.12 6.23 -11.88
N THR A 10 -21.59 6.83 -10.79
CA THR A 10 -20.85 6.89 -9.52
C THR A 10 -20.77 5.54 -8.79
N GLY A 11 -21.76 4.67 -8.93
CA GLY A 11 -21.73 3.33 -8.30
C GLY A 11 -20.70 2.38 -8.89
N LEU A 12 -20.41 2.50 -10.20
CA LEU A 12 -19.40 1.69 -10.89
C LEU A 12 -17.96 2.11 -10.60
N LEU A 13 -17.74 3.36 -10.17
CA LEU A 13 -16.41 3.86 -9.79
C LEU A 13 -15.98 3.39 -8.40
N VAL A 14 -16.94 3.10 -7.51
CA VAL A 14 -16.64 2.65 -6.13
C VAL A 14 -16.17 1.20 -6.10
N SER A 15 -16.64 0.33 -7.02
CA SER A 15 -16.25 -1.08 -7.04
C SER A 15 -14.95 -1.37 -7.82
N ALA A 16 -14.47 -0.46 -8.66
CA ALA A 16 -13.22 -0.64 -9.40
C ALA A 16 -11.96 -0.40 -8.54
N GLY A 17 -12.08 0.31 -7.42
CA GLY A 17 -10.95 0.58 -6.51
C GLY A 17 -10.55 -0.63 -5.65
N ALA A 18 -11.45 -1.59 -5.49
CA ALA A 18 -11.30 -2.81 -4.69
C ALA A 18 -10.04 -3.61 -5.02
N PHE A 19 -9.93 -4.02 -6.29
CA PHE A 19 -8.86 -4.90 -6.76
C PHE A 19 -7.52 -4.18 -6.91
N ALA A 20 -7.54 -2.87 -7.16
CA ALA A 20 -6.35 -2.06 -7.31
C ALA A 20 -5.57 -1.95 -6.00
N GLN A 21 -6.26 -1.78 -4.87
CA GLN A 21 -5.59 -1.56 -3.59
C GLN A 21 -5.01 -2.84 -3.00
N ILE A 22 -5.66 -3.99 -3.17
CA ILE A 22 -5.07 -5.29 -2.83
C ILE A 22 -3.80 -5.55 -3.65
N ALA A 23 -3.75 -5.13 -4.92
CA ALA A 23 -2.55 -5.21 -5.74
C ALA A 23 -1.44 -4.26 -5.26
N ASN A 24 -1.81 -3.07 -4.76
CA ASN A 24 -0.88 -2.13 -4.12
C ASN A 24 -0.25 -2.71 -2.85
N VAL A 25 -1.03 -3.40 -2.00
CA VAL A 25 -0.50 -4.09 -0.80
C VAL A 25 0.58 -5.11 -1.18
N LYS A 26 0.28 -5.98 -2.14
CA LYS A 26 1.25 -7.00 -2.61
C LYS A 26 2.47 -6.39 -3.29
N SER A 27 2.27 -5.31 -4.04
CA SER A 27 3.37 -4.59 -4.70
C SER A 27 4.27 -3.91 -3.67
N ALA A 28 3.71 -3.29 -2.64
CA ALA A 28 4.46 -2.68 -1.55
C ALA A 28 5.29 -3.72 -0.79
N GLU A 29 4.71 -4.88 -0.46
CA GLU A 29 5.43 -5.99 0.15
C GLU A 29 6.59 -6.48 -0.73
N LYS A 30 6.34 -6.65 -2.03
CA LYS A 30 7.37 -7.11 -2.98
C LYS A 30 8.54 -6.12 -3.07
N ILE A 31 8.25 -4.82 -3.14
CA ILE A 31 9.28 -3.77 -3.18
C ILE A 31 10.11 -3.81 -1.88
N ALA A 32 9.44 -3.90 -0.72
CA ALA A 32 10.11 -3.97 0.57
C ALA A 32 11.01 -5.21 0.72
N ASN A 33 10.65 -6.34 0.07
CA ASN A 33 11.43 -7.58 0.08
C ASN A 33 12.48 -7.68 -1.04
N SER A 34 12.61 -6.68 -1.91
CA SER A 34 13.59 -6.72 -3.00
C SER A 34 15.03 -6.57 -2.48
N GLU A 35 16.02 -6.92 -3.31
CA GLU A 35 17.45 -6.80 -2.95
C GLU A 35 17.88 -5.34 -2.72
N LYS A 36 17.24 -4.39 -3.41
CA LYS A 36 17.42 -2.95 -3.27
C LYS A 36 16.07 -2.29 -3.10
N PRO A 37 15.49 -2.31 -1.89
CA PRO A 37 14.15 -1.80 -1.65
C PRO A 37 14.05 -0.30 -1.91
N ASP A 38 13.02 0.08 -2.68
CA ASP A 38 12.53 1.46 -2.70
C ASP A 38 11.46 1.63 -1.62
N PHE A 39 11.91 1.92 -0.40
CA PHE A 39 10.99 2.09 0.72
C PHE A 39 10.08 3.32 0.56
N ALA A 40 10.44 4.31 -0.25
CA ALA A 40 9.57 5.47 -0.49
C ALA A 40 8.35 5.07 -1.33
N GLU A 41 8.58 4.31 -2.40
CA GLU A 41 7.49 3.79 -3.24
C GLU A 41 6.63 2.76 -2.49
N ALA A 42 7.25 1.88 -1.69
CA ALA A 42 6.51 0.93 -0.86
C ALA A 42 5.58 1.66 0.14
N ARG A 43 6.06 2.74 0.78
CA ARG A 43 5.26 3.59 1.68
C ARG A 43 4.11 4.30 0.95
N ARG A 44 4.35 4.79 -0.27
CA ARG A 44 3.31 5.43 -1.08
C ARG A 44 2.17 4.45 -1.36
N LEU A 45 2.50 3.27 -1.88
CA LEU A 45 1.53 2.24 -2.24
C LEU A 45 0.73 1.73 -1.04
N ILE A 46 1.40 1.43 0.09
CA ILE A 46 0.70 0.96 1.28
C ILE A 46 -0.14 2.08 1.92
N GLY A 47 0.31 3.34 1.83
CA GLY A 47 -0.44 4.49 2.30
C GLY A 47 -1.76 4.68 1.54
N GLU A 48 -1.74 4.49 0.21
CA GLU A 48 -2.97 4.49 -0.61
C GLU A 48 -3.91 3.35 -0.22
N ALA A 49 -3.37 2.15 0.00
CA ALA A 49 -4.17 1.00 0.42
C ALA A 49 -4.78 1.17 1.82
N LEU A 50 -4.10 1.85 2.74
CA LEU A 50 -4.62 2.11 4.09
C LEU A 50 -5.76 3.15 4.11
N GLN A 51 -5.91 3.96 3.07
CA GLN A 51 -7.01 4.94 2.94
C GLN A 51 -8.26 4.34 2.29
N ASN A 52 -8.15 3.15 1.69
CA ASN A 52 -9.28 2.49 1.02
C ASN A 52 -10.08 1.62 1.99
N GLU A 53 -11.41 1.75 1.97
CA GLU A 53 -12.33 1.04 2.88
C GLU A 53 -12.21 -0.48 2.86
N GLU A 54 -11.81 -1.08 1.73
CA GLU A 54 -11.69 -2.53 1.61
C GLU A 54 -10.36 -3.03 2.17
N SER A 55 -9.24 -2.45 1.72
CA SER A 55 -7.91 -2.90 2.16
C SER A 55 -7.56 -2.45 3.58
N LYS A 56 -8.08 -1.32 4.09
CA LYS A 56 -7.79 -0.88 5.46
C LYS A 56 -8.36 -1.82 6.53
N ASN A 57 -9.41 -2.57 6.20
CA ASN A 57 -10.07 -3.52 7.07
C ASN A 57 -9.42 -4.92 7.02
N ASP A 58 -8.49 -5.14 6.08
CA ASP A 58 -7.68 -6.34 6.01
C ASP A 58 -6.46 -6.21 6.95
N PRO A 59 -6.31 -7.10 7.96
CA PRO A 59 -5.13 -7.13 8.83
C PRO A 59 -3.81 -7.27 8.07
N TYR A 60 -3.81 -7.91 6.90
CA TYR A 60 -2.62 -8.10 6.09
C TYR A 60 -2.06 -6.77 5.58
N THR A 61 -2.91 -5.78 5.26
CA THR A 61 -2.48 -4.43 4.88
C THR A 61 -1.64 -3.77 5.97
N TRP A 62 -2.08 -3.88 7.23
CA TRP A 62 -1.35 -3.34 8.37
C TRP A 62 -0.07 -4.11 8.67
N TYR A 63 -0.08 -5.43 8.48
CA TYR A 63 1.13 -6.25 8.56
C TYR A 63 2.19 -5.78 7.56
N VAL A 64 1.80 -5.57 6.29
CA VAL A 64 2.72 -5.09 5.24
C VAL A 64 3.24 -3.68 5.58
N ALA A 65 2.40 -2.79 6.10
CA ALA A 65 2.84 -1.47 6.57
C ALA A 65 3.93 -1.57 7.65
N GLY A 66 3.72 -2.42 8.67
CA GLY A 66 4.71 -2.66 9.72
C GLY A 66 6.00 -3.32 9.19
N LEU A 67 5.88 -4.25 8.24
CA LEU A 67 7.02 -4.90 7.59
C LEU A 67 7.91 -3.89 6.86
N ILE A 68 7.31 -2.94 6.13
CA ILE A 68 8.04 -1.89 5.40
C ILE A 68 8.90 -1.07 6.37
N GLU A 69 8.31 -0.59 7.47
CA GLU A 69 9.03 0.24 8.44
C GLU A 69 10.12 -0.54 9.18
N SER A 70 9.84 -1.80 9.55
CA SER A 70 10.82 -2.68 10.19
C SER A 70 12.05 -2.89 9.31
N LYS A 71 11.84 -3.14 8.01
CA LYS A 71 12.93 -3.32 7.04
C LYS A 71 13.70 -2.03 6.77
N ALA A 72 13.00 -0.90 6.62
CA ALA A 72 13.63 0.39 6.41
C ALA A 72 14.54 0.74 7.60
N HIS A 73 14.04 0.59 8.83
CA HIS A 73 14.82 0.81 10.04
C HIS A 73 16.03 -0.14 10.12
N THR A 74 15.85 -1.43 9.84
CA THR A 74 16.95 -2.40 9.86
C THR A 74 18.04 -2.06 8.83
N ALA A 75 17.64 -1.67 7.61
CA ALA A 75 18.57 -1.27 6.56
C ALA A 75 19.34 0.02 6.94
N GLU A 76 18.65 1.00 7.51
CA GLU A 76 19.27 2.24 7.99
C GLU A 76 20.23 1.98 9.15
N PHE A 77 19.82 1.18 10.13
CA PHE A 77 20.67 0.79 11.26
C PHE A 77 21.93 0.07 10.79
N ALA A 78 21.80 -0.91 9.87
CA ALA A 78 22.95 -1.60 9.29
C ALA A 78 23.90 -0.63 8.57
N ARG A 79 23.37 0.35 7.83
CA ARG A 79 24.16 1.38 7.17
C ARG A 79 24.94 2.23 8.19
N LEU A 80 24.26 2.68 9.25
CA LEU A 80 24.88 3.48 10.32
C LEU A 80 25.95 2.70 11.09
N ALA A 81 25.74 1.40 11.32
CA ALA A 81 26.69 0.55 12.03
C ALA A 81 27.98 0.28 11.22
N VAL A 82 27.92 0.28 9.88
CA VAL A 82 29.11 0.16 9.03
C VAL A 82 29.91 1.46 8.95
N ASP A 83 29.26 2.61 9.14
CA ASP A 83 29.91 3.94 9.13
C ASP A 83 30.65 4.26 10.46
N GLN A 84 30.58 3.40 11.48
CA GLN A 84 31.28 3.57 12.79
C GLN A 84 32.60 2.81 12.85
#